data_AF-A0A4R6TC75-F1
#
_entry.id   AF-A0A4R6TC75-F1
#
_cell.length_a   1.000
_cell.length_b   1.000
_cell.length_c   1.000
_cell.angle_alpha   90.00
_cell.angle_beta   90.00
_cell.angle_gamma   90.00
#
_symmetry.space_group_name_H-M   'P 1'
#
loop_
_entity.id
_entity.type
_entity.pdbx_description
1 polymer ?
#
loop_
_entity_poly.entity_id
_entity_poly.type
_entity_poly.pdbx_seq_one_letter_code
_entity_poly.pdbx_strand_id
1 'polypeptide(L)'
;MFFFKKKEIPLQEVFPEGFVDIHSHLLPGIDDGAKDIDNSISLIEKMYSYGIKNFITTPHVLGDVYPNSSTTIKEKLEEVRTALKERGLKDISINAAAEYMMDERFTERLKADDILTLKDNYILVEMSYFNAPYNLYDILFEIQLKGYKPVLAHPERYNFYHNDYQNYYKLKKAGCVFQLNLLSLTEQYGKGVQKTAQKLLSEGMYDFVGTDTHHHNHLKLLQKIGTVKTKKQIEKLLENNKKFK
;
A
#
# COMPACT_ATOMS: atom_id res chain seq x y z
N MET A 1 -6.59 -37.22 -8.26
CA MET A 1 -5.84 -36.05 -7.75
C MET A 1 -6.71 -35.40 -6.69
N PHE A 2 -6.41 -35.60 -5.41
CA PHE A 2 -7.21 -35.02 -4.32
C PHE A 2 -6.94 -33.51 -4.29
N PHE A 3 -7.90 -32.72 -4.80
CA PHE A 3 -7.89 -31.27 -4.60
C PHE A 3 -8.26 -30.99 -3.14
N PHE A 4 -7.25 -30.80 -2.29
CA PHE A 4 -7.47 -30.25 -0.96
C PHE A 4 -8.09 -28.86 -1.09
N LYS A 5 -9.40 -28.75 -0.83
CA LYS A 5 -10.11 -27.49 -0.82
C LYS A 5 -9.47 -26.60 0.25
N LYS A 6 -9.02 -25.40 -0.13
CA LYS A 6 -8.45 -24.45 0.83
C LYS A 6 -9.52 -24.18 1.90
N LYS A 7 -9.13 -24.21 3.18
CA LYS A 7 -10.04 -23.83 4.28
C LYS A 7 -10.22 -22.31 4.24
N GLU A 8 -11.31 -21.89 3.62
CA GLU A 8 -11.72 -20.48 3.52
C GLU A 8 -12.19 -19.97 4.89
N ILE A 9 -11.93 -18.69 5.14
CA ILE A 9 -12.37 -17.95 6.32
C ILE A 9 -12.86 -16.56 5.89
N PRO A 10 -13.81 -15.95 6.62
CA PRO A 10 -14.20 -14.56 6.41
C PRO A 10 -13.01 -13.60 6.50
N LEU A 11 -12.98 -12.52 5.71
CA LEU A 11 -11.89 -11.53 5.77
C LEU A 11 -11.80 -10.83 7.14
N GLN A 12 -12.91 -10.73 7.86
CA GLN A 12 -12.96 -10.20 9.22
C GLN A 12 -12.10 -11.04 10.19
N GLU A 13 -11.88 -12.32 9.88
CA GLU A 13 -10.99 -13.17 10.65
C GLU A 13 -9.53 -13.07 10.20
N VAL A 14 -9.25 -12.45 9.04
CA VAL A 14 -7.88 -12.23 8.55
C VAL A 14 -7.25 -11.05 9.24
N PHE A 15 -7.95 -9.90 9.29
CA PHE A 15 -7.39 -8.66 9.83
C PHE A 15 -7.55 -8.60 11.36
N PRO A 16 -6.45 -8.50 12.12
CA PRO A 16 -6.53 -8.41 13.57
C PRO A 16 -7.03 -7.04 14.03
N GLU A 17 -7.55 -6.96 15.26
CA GLU A 17 -7.95 -5.68 15.84
C GLU A 17 -6.77 -4.70 15.90
N GLY A 18 -7.04 -3.44 15.51
CA GLY A 18 -6.02 -2.40 15.42
C GLY A 18 -5.16 -2.46 14.15
N PHE A 19 -5.43 -3.39 13.23
CA PHE A 19 -4.83 -3.37 11.89
C PHE A 19 -5.09 -2.02 11.21
N VAL A 20 -4.04 -1.51 10.55
CA VAL A 20 -4.09 -0.29 9.73
C VAL A 20 -3.72 -0.66 8.30
N ASP A 21 -4.62 -0.37 7.36
CA ASP A 21 -4.26 -0.44 5.94
C ASP A 21 -3.45 0.80 5.57
N ILE A 22 -2.19 0.61 5.18
CA ILE A 22 -1.23 1.70 4.96
C ILE A 22 -1.05 2.06 3.48
N HIS A 23 -1.84 1.45 2.60
CA HIS A 23 -1.75 1.70 1.16
C HIS A 23 -3.11 1.44 0.52
N SER A 24 -3.78 2.51 0.12
CA SER A 24 -5.04 2.50 -0.63
C SER A 24 -5.33 3.87 -1.25
N HIS A 25 -6.16 3.92 -2.30
CA HIS A 25 -6.45 5.12 -3.09
C HIS A 25 -7.92 5.49 -2.91
N LEU A 26 -8.21 6.05 -1.74
CA LEU A 26 -9.57 6.27 -1.25
C LEU A 26 -9.98 7.74 -1.33
N LEU A 27 -9.07 8.66 -1.61
CA LEU A 27 -9.40 10.09 -1.72
C LEU A 27 -10.04 10.39 -3.08
N PRO A 28 -11.14 11.17 -3.13
CA PRO A 28 -11.94 11.30 -4.34
C PRO A 28 -11.31 12.25 -5.36
N GLY A 29 -11.18 11.77 -6.61
CA GLY A 29 -10.94 12.58 -7.80
C GLY A 29 -9.52 13.14 -7.93
N ILE A 30 -8.54 12.56 -7.25
CA ILE A 30 -7.16 13.04 -7.26
C ILE A 30 -6.15 12.05 -7.86
N ASP A 31 -6.54 10.80 -8.08
CA ASP A 31 -5.76 9.80 -8.80
C ASP A 31 -6.68 8.79 -9.53
N ASP A 32 -6.17 7.61 -9.86
CA ASP A 32 -6.91 6.50 -10.48
C ASP A 32 -7.72 5.65 -9.49
N GLY A 33 -7.81 6.06 -8.22
CA GLY A 33 -8.64 5.44 -7.20
C GLY A 33 -10.10 5.88 -7.24
N ALA A 34 -10.61 6.34 -6.10
CA ALA A 34 -11.99 6.78 -5.95
C ALA A 34 -12.30 7.97 -6.87
N LYS A 35 -13.36 7.87 -7.68
CA LYS A 35 -13.74 8.91 -8.65
C LYS A 35 -14.38 10.15 -8.01
N ASP A 36 -15.18 9.93 -6.98
CA ASP A 36 -15.97 10.92 -6.27
C ASP A 36 -16.18 10.49 -4.81
N ILE A 37 -16.79 11.38 -4.02
CA ILE A 37 -17.00 11.16 -2.58
C ILE A 37 -17.88 9.93 -2.30
N ASP A 38 -18.90 9.66 -3.13
CA ASP A 38 -19.77 8.51 -2.96
C ASP A 38 -19.02 7.20 -3.23
N ASN A 39 -18.18 7.19 -4.26
CA ASN A 39 -17.29 6.08 -4.57
C ASN A 39 -16.28 5.86 -3.44
N SER A 40 -15.66 6.92 -2.92
CA SER A 40 -14.71 6.86 -1.80
C SER A 40 -15.35 6.17 -0.58
N ILE A 41 -16.51 6.68 -0.13
CA ILE A 41 -17.20 6.10 1.02
C ILE A 41 -17.64 4.65 0.74
N SER A 42 -18.13 4.35 -0.47
CA SER A 42 -18.51 2.98 -0.82
C SER A 42 -17.32 2.00 -0.74
N LEU A 43 -16.12 2.42 -1.13
CA LEU A 43 -14.91 1.60 -0.97
C LEU A 43 -14.57 1.42 0.52
N ILE A 44 -14.59 2.51 1.29
CA ILE A 44 -14.29 2.51 2.73
C ILE A 44 -15.28 1.61 3.49
N GLU A 45 -16.59 1.74 3.26
CA GLU A 45 -17.61 0.88 3.87
C GLU A 45 -17.40 -0.60 3.52
N LYS A 46 -16.99 -0.87 2.28
CA LYS A 46 -16.73 -2.24 1.86
C LYS A 46 -15.48 -2.80 2.52
N MET A 47 -14.41 -2.04 2.66
CA MET A 47 -13.22 -2.42 3.44
C MET A 47 -13.52 -2.57 4.93
N TYR A 48 -14.37 -1.69 5.48
CA TYR A 48 -14.90 -1.79 6.83
C TYR A 48 -15.69 -3.09 7.04
N SER A 49 -16.49 -3.49 6.05
CA SER A 49 -17.17 -4.78 6.06
C SER A 49 -16.21 -5.97 6.12
N TYR A 50 -14.96 -5.81 5.71
CA TYR A 50 -13.90 -6.82 5.83
C TYR A 50 -13.15 -6.78 7.17
N GLY A 51 -13.51 -5.89 8.09
CA GLY A 51 -12.88 -5.74 9.40
C GLY A 51 -11.75 -4.69 9.44
N ILE A 52 -11.48 -3.97 8.34
CA ILE A 52 -10.46 -2.92 8.29
C ILE A 52 -11.09 -1.61 8.78
N LYS A 53 -10.62 -1.09 9.91
CA LYS A 53 -11.18 0.14 10.53
C LYS A 53 -10.26 1.35 10.47
N ASN A 54 -8.96 1.12 10.28
CA ASN A 54 -7.95 2.17 10.30
C ASN A 54 -7.25 2.22 8.95
N PHE A 55 -7.12 3.42 8.39
CA PHE A 55 -6.62 3.64 7.05
C PHE A 55 -5.58 4.76 7.06
N ILE A 56 -4.53 4.57 6.28
CA ILE A 56 -3.65 5.63 5.80
C ILE A 56 -3.70 5.52 4.28
N THR A 57 -4.55 6.34 3.66
CA THR A 57 -4.69 6.34 2.20
C THR A 57 -3.53 7.11 1.58
N THR A 58 -3.05 6.64 0.44
CA THR A 58 -1.78 7.04 -0.18
C THR A 58 -1.99 7.32 -1.65
N PRO A 59 -2.74 8.39 -2.00
CA PRO A 59 -2.92 8.74 -3.39
C PRO A 59 -1.57 8.97 -4.09
N HIS A 60 -1.54 8.73 -5.40
CA HIS A 60 -0.31 8.90 -6.18
C HIS A 60 0.18 10.36 -6.16
N VAL A 61 1.49 10.53 -6.03
CA VAL A 61 2.20 11.78 -6.37
C VAL A 61 3.19 11.42 -7.48
N LEU A 62 2.82 11.75 -8.71
CA LEU A 62 3.52 11.32 -9.92
C LEU A 62 3.56 12.46 -10.94
N GLY A 63 4.69 13.16 -11.01
CA GLY A 63 4.94 14.25 -11.96
C GLY A 63 3.72 15.12 -12.26
N ASP A 64 3.45 15.29 -13.56
CA ASP A 64 2.28 16.01 -14.07
C ASP A 64 1.05 15.11 -14.28
N VAL A 65 1.18 13.78 -14.12
CA VAL A 65 0.08 12.82 -14.27
C VAL A 65 -0.87 12.91 -13.08
N TYR A 66 -0.30 12.91 -11.88
CA TYR A 66 -0.99 13.11 -10.60
C TYR A 66 -0.23 14.16 -9.80
N PRO A 67 -0.41 15.47 -10.09
CA PRO A 67 0.35 16.56 -9.48
C PRO A 67 -0.16 16.90 -8.07
N ASN A 68 -0.50 15.88 -7.28
CA ASN A 68 -1.03 16.03 -5.94
C ASN A 68 0.00 16.70 -5.02
N SER A 69 -0.48 17.61 -4.18
CA SER A 69 0.31 18.28 -3.15
C SER A 69 -0.16 17.85 -1.76
N SER A 70 0.68 18.07 -0.74
CA SER A 70 0.26 17.84 0.64
C SER A 70 -1.03 18.58 1.01
N THR A 71 -1.23 19.78 0.45
CA THR A 71 -2.45 20.58 0.65
C THR A 71 -3.66 19.89 0.03
N THR A 72 -3.58 19.53 -1.25
CA THR A 72 -4.68 18.85 -1.96
C THR A 72 -5.09 17.54 -1.28
N ILE A 73 -4.11 16.74 -0.85
CA ILE A 73 -4.35 15.48 -0.15
C ILE A 73 -5.06 15.72 1.18
N LYS A 74 -4.62 16.71 1.96
CA LYS A 74 -5.25 17.06 3.26
C LYS A 74 -6.67 17.60 3.08
N GLU A 75 -6.93 18.41 2.07
CA GLU A 75 -8.27 18.91 1.75
C GLU A 75 -9.22 17.75 1.42
N LYS A 76 -8.81 16.83 0.54
CA LYS A 76 -9.60 15.63 0.21
C LYS A 76 -9.80 14.69 1.39
N LEU A 77 -8.81 14.58 2.28
CA LEU A 77 -8.96 13.82 3.51
C LEU A 77 -10.07 14.40 4.39
N GLU A 78 -10.16 15.72 4.54
CA GLU A 78 -11.22 16.37 5.33
C GLU A 78 -12.61 16.23 4.69
N GLU A 79 -12.71 16.23 3.36
CA GLU A 79 -13.94 15.90 2.64
C GLU A 79 -14.43 14.49 3.04
N VAL A 80 -13.54 13.49 2.99
CA VAL A 80 -13.87 12.09 3.35
C VAL A 80 -14.23 11.97 4.83
N ARG A 81 -13.48 12.61 5.73
CA ARG A 81 -13.79 12.61 7.17
C ARG A 81 -15.17 13.20 7.47
N THR A 82 -15.53 14.28 6.79
CA THR A 82 -16.84 14.93 6.92
C THR A 82 -17.95 13.96 6.48
N ALA A 83 -17.81 13.34 5.31
CA ALA A 83 -18.79 12.39 4.80
C ALA A 83 -18.94 11.13 5.67
N LEU A 84 -17.84 10.61 6.24
CA LEU A 84 -17.88 9.51 7.20
C LEU A 84 -18.67 9.89 8.46
N LYS A 85 -18.45 11.10 8.99
CA LYS A 85 -19.16 11.61 10.16
C LYS A 85 -20.66 11.78 9.90
N GLU A 86 -21.03 12.35 8.75
CA GLU A 86 -22.44 12.56 8.36
C GLU A 86 -23.19 11.24 8.18
N ARG A 87 -22.51 10.18 7.71
CA ARG A 87 -23.07 8.83 7.57
C ARG A 87 -23.02 7.99 8.85
N GLY A 88 -22.54 8.55 9.96
CA GLY A 88 -22.49 7.88 11.25
C GLY A 88 -21.39 6.81 11.37
N LEU A 89 -20.41 6.79 10.46
CA LEU A 89 -19.30 5.83 10.43
C LEU A 89 -18.15 6.23 11.37
N LYS A 90 -18.47 6.49 12.64
CA LYS A 90 -17.53 7.04 13.64
C LYS A 90 -16.43 6.06 14.07
N ASP A 91 -16.62 4.77 13.84
CA ASP A 91 -15.66 3.72 14.19
C ASP A 91 -14.53 3.57 13.15
N ILE A 92 -14.56 4.37 12.08
CA ILE A 92 -13.54 4.39 11.03
C ILE A 92 -12.55 5.52 11.31
N SER A 93 -11.26 5.18 11.37
CA SER A 93 -10.17 6.13 11.43
C SER A 93 -9.49 6.20 10.06
N ILE A 94 -9.37 7.41 9.51
CA ILE A 94 -8.67 7.63 8.24
C ILE A 94 -7.70 8.80 8.38
N ASN A 95 -6.45 8.55 7.98
CA ASN A 95 -5.39 9.52 7.75
C ASN A 95 -4.96 9.42 6.28
N ALA A 96 -4.14 10.37 5.82
CA ALA A 96 -3.56 10.33 4.49
C ALA A 96 -2.03 10.52 4.55
N ALA A 97 -1.35 9.78 3.71
CA ALA A 97 0.02 10.04 3.27
C ALA A 97 0.02 10.17 1.75
N ALA A 98 1.11 9.84 1.07
CA ALA A 98 1.13 9.75 -0.39
C ALA A 98 1.96 8.54 -0.84
N GLU A 99 1.64 8.00 -2.00
CA GLU A 99 2.53 7.08 -2.72
C GLU A 99 3.38 7.91 -3.69
N TYR A 100 4.65 8.11 -3.35
CA TYR A 100 5.54 8.95 -4.15
C TYR A 100 6.26 8.12 -5.23
N MET A 101 6.07 8.47 -6.50
CA MET A 101 6.94 7.97 -7.55
C MET A 101 8.34 8.53 -7.35
N MET A 102 9.37 7.68 -7.33
CA MET A 102 10.78 8.10 -7.28
C MET A 102 11.25 8.65 -8.65
N ASP A 103 10.70 9.79 -9.04
CA ASP A 103 11.03 10.55 -10.25
C ASP A 103 11.86 11.82 -9.91
N GLU A 104 12.09 12.67 -10.93
CA GLU A 104 12.82 13.92 -10.75
C GLU A 104 12.09 14.90 -9.81
N ARG A 105 10.75 14.95 -9.89
CA ARG A 105 9.92 15.84 -9.05
C ARG A 105 9.92 15.43 -7.60
N PHE A 106 10.00 14.14 -7.31
CA PHE A 106 10.14 13.65 -5.95
C PHE A 106 11.40 14.19 -5.27
N THR A 107 12.52 14.26 -5.98
CA THR A 107 13.76 14.80 -5.42
C THR A 107 13.63 16.29 -5.08
N GLU A 108 12.90 17.07 -5.89
CA GLU A 108 12.59 18.48 -5.60
C GLU A 108 11.72 18.61 -4.34
N ARG A 109 10.68 17.78 -4.22
CA ARG A 109 9.78 17.75 -3.05
C ARG A 109 10.49 17.36 -1.77
N LEU A 110 11.35 16.34 -1.83
CA LEU A 110 12.16 15.88 -0.71
C LEU A 110 13.08 16.99 -0.19
N LYS A 111 13.66 17.81 -1.08
CA LYS A 111 14.47 18.97 -0.70
C LYS A 111 13.64 20.07 -0.04
N ALA A 112 12.43 20.31 -0.55
CA ALA A 112 11.49 21.32 -0.06
C ALA A 112 10.72 20.90 1.21
N ASP A 113 10.95 19.68 1.73
CA ASP A 113 10.25 19.11 2.89
C ASP A 113 8.72 19.02 2.72
N ASP A 114 8.25 18.92 1.47
CA ASP A 114 6.83 18.70 1.11
C ASP A 114 6.52 17.20 1.02
N ILE A 115 6.59 16.52 2.17
CA ILE A 115 6.43 15.06 2.29
C ILE A 115 5.34 14.71 3.30
N LEU A 116 4.38 13.89 2.87
CA LEU A 116 3.42 13.23 3.76
C LEU A 116 3.89 11.80 4.06
N THR A 117 4.23 11.56 5.32
CA THR A 117 4.65 10.25 5.82
C THR A 117 3.46 9.40 6.23
N LEU A 118 3.61 8.07 6.14
CA LEU A 118 2.67 7.10 6.72
C LEU A 118 2.54 7.31 8.24
N LYS A 119 3.68 7.33 8.94
CA LYS A 119 3.77 7.66 10.36
C LYS A 119 5.23 7.95 10.69
N ASP A 120 5.46 8.87 11.61
CA ASP A 120 6.79 9.32 12.03
C ASP A 120 7.64 9.70 10.81
N ASN A 121 8.59 8.84 10.44
CA ASN A 121 9.50 9.06 9.31
C ASN A 121 9.33 8.04 8.17
N TYR A 122 8.31 7.18 8.19
CA TYR A 122 8.06 6.22 7.12
C TYR A 122 7.42 6.91 5.92
N ILE A 123 8.09 6.86 4.76
CA ILE A 123 7.60 7.40 3.50
C ILE A 123 7.29 6.26 2.54
N LEU A 124 6.10 6.25 1.93
CA LEU A 124 5.74 5.27 0.91
C LEU A 124 6.25 5.75 -0.44
N VAL A 125 7.08 4.94 -1.09
CA VAL A 125 7.68 5.24 -2.39
C VAL A 125 7.44 4.09 -3.35
N GLU A 126 7.31 4.41 -4.63
CA GLU A 126 7.24 3.46 -5.72
C GLU A 126 8.22 3.80 -6.84
N MET A 127 8.39 2.87 -7.77
CA MET A 127 9.12 3.06 -9.02
C MET A 127 8.27 2.63 -10.19
N SER A 128 8.66 3.07 -11.40
CA SER A 128 8.03 2.61 -12.64
C SER A 128 8.05 1.09 -12.74
N TYR A 129 6.92 0.50 -13.15
CA TYR A 129 6.82 -0.95 -13.39
C TYR A 129 7.71 -1.42 -14.56
N PHE A 130 8.17 -0.51 -15.41
CA PHE A 130 9.02 -0.84 -16.55
C PHE A 130 10.48 -1.01 -16.16
N ASN A 131 11.04 -0.07 -15.39
CA ASN A 131 12.43 -0.08 -14.94
C ASN A 131 12.59 0.73 -13.66
N ALA A 132 13.60 0.37 -12.86
CA ALA A 132 14.05 1.21 -11.76
C ALA A 132 14.65 2.55 -12.27
N PRO A 133 14.57 3.64 -11.49
CA PRO A 133 15.30 4.87 -11.77
C PRO A 133 16.81 4.60 -11.88
N TYR A 134 17.49 5.26 -12.80
CA TYR A 134 18.94 5.10 -12.97
C TYR A 134 19.72 5.50 -11.71
N ASN A 135 19.25 6.51 -11.00
CA ASN A 135 19.82 7.04 -9.76
C ASN A 135 19.09 6.50 -8.50
N LEU A 136 18.45 5.32 -8.58
CA LEU A 136 17.64 4.78 -7.48
C LEU A 136 18.36 4.79 -6.12
N TYR A 137 19.60 4.32 -6.07
CA TYR A 137 20.34 4.24 -4.80
C TYR A 137 20.72 5.62 -4.25
N ASP A 138 20.91 6.62 -5.12
CA ASP A 138 21.13 7.99 -4.68
C ASP A 138 19.84 8.58 -4.09
N ILE A 139 18.69 8.35 -4.73
CA ILE A 139 17.38 8.76 -4.20
C ILE A 139 17.15 8.13 -2.82
N LEU A 140 17.37 6.81 -2.68
CA LEU A 140 17.22 6.11 -1.40
C LEU A 140 18.17 6.62 -0.31
N PHE A 141 19.38 7.02 -0.69
CA PHE A 141 20.34 7.62 0.22
C PHE A 141 19.89 9.01 0.69
N GLU A 142 19.43 9.87 -0.24
CA GLU A 142 18.91 11.21 0.08
C GLU A 142 17.67 11.15 1.00
N ILE A 143 16.74 10.20 0.77
CA ILE A 143 15.61 9.95 1.66
C ILE A 143 16.10 9.72 3.09
N GLN A 144 17.13 8.90 3.27
CA GLN A 144 17.68 8.57 4.58
C GLN A 144 18.49 9.70 5.20
N LEU A 145 19.21 10.50 4.39
CA LEU A 145 19.90 11.71 4.87
C LEU A 145 18.92 12.74 5.43
N LYS A 146 17.72 12.84 4.84
CA LYS A 146 16.61 13.65 5.36
C LYS A 146 15.92 13.04 6.58
N GLY A 147 16.36 11.86 7.05
CA GLY A 147 15.84 11.19 8.24
C GLY A 147 14.63 10.28 7.98
N TYR A 148 14.22 10.10 6.72
CA TYR A 148 13.09 9.24 6.36
C TYR A 148 13.50 7.78 6.17
N LYS A 149 12.52 6.89 6.33
CA LYS A 149 12.64 5.44 6.11
C LYS A 149 11.79 5.05 4.89
N PRO A 150 12.41 4.68 3.74
CA PRO A 150 11.65 4.33 2.54
C PRO A 150 10.92 3.00 2.73
N VAL A 151 9.59 3.05 2.62
CA VAL A 151 8.70 1.90 2.44
C VAL A 151 8.50 1.72 0.95
N LEU A 152 9.13 0.71 0.36
CA LEU A 152 8.93 0.39 -1.04
C LEU A 152 7.59 -0.32 -1.22
N ALA A 153 6.68 0.31 -1.94
CA ALA A 153 5.39 -0.25 -2.30
C ALA A 153 5.57 -1.46 -3.22
N HIS A 154 4.77 -2.50 -2.97
CA HIS A 154 4.55 -3.66 -3.86
C HIS A 154 5.77 -4.15 -4.68
N PRO A 155 6.93 -4.44 -4.07
CA PRO A 155 8.16 -4.78 -4.79
C PRO A 155 8.04 -6.02 -5.70
N GLU A 156 7.08 -6.89 -5.42
CA GLU A 156 6.73 -8.02 -6.28
C GLU A 156 6.18 -7.62 -7.66
N ARG A 157 5.71 -6.38 -7.85
CA ARG A 157 5.15 -5.89 -9.12
C ARG A 157 6.24 -5.44 -10.10
N TYR A 158 7.49 -5.31 -9.67
CA TYR A 158 8.61 -4.93 -10.52
C TYR A 158 9.14 -6.14 -11.31
N ASN A 159 8.53 -6.38 -12.47
CA ASN A 159 8.80 -7.55 -13.33
C ASN A 159 10.28 -7.69 -13.72
N PHE A 160 10.99 -6.58 -13.88
CA PHE A 160 12.41 -6.57 -14.21
C PHE A 160 13.32 -7.18 -13.12
N TYR A 161 12.82 -7.34 -11.88
CA TYR A 161 13.54 -8.04 -10.81
C TYR A 161 13.16 -9.52 -10.63
N HIS A 162 12.14 -10.03 -11.35
CA HIS A 162 11.64 -11.40 -11.14
C HIS A 162 12.67 -12.50 -11.44
N ASN A 163 13.69 -12.19 -12.25
CA ASN A 163 14.76 -13.12 -12.60
C ASN A 163 16.09 -12.81 -11.89
N ASP A 164 16.17 -11.72 -11.12
CA ASP A 164 17.36 -11.34 -10.36
C ASP A 164 16.98 -10.90 -8.95
N TYR A 165 16.78 -11.90 -8.08
CA TYR A 165 16.38 -11.68 -6.70
C TYR A 165 17.44 -10.94 -5.87
N GLN A 166 18.71 -10.89 -6.32
CA GLN A 166 19.75 -10.14 -5.61
C GLN A 166 19.41 -8.66 -5.50
N ASN A 167 18.62 -8.10 -6.43
CA ASN A 167 18.19 -6.71 -6.34
C ASN A 167 17.27 -6.45 -5.14
N TYR A 168 16.40 -7.39 -4.76
CA TYR A 168 15.60 -7.25 -3.53
C TYR A 168 16.48 -7.16 -2.28
N TYR A 169 17.55 -7.98 -2.21
CA TYR A 169 18.51 -7.91 -1.11
C TYR A 169 19.29 -6.59 -1.10
N LYS A 170 19.70 -6.09 -2.28
CA LYS A 170 20.36 -4.78 -2.41
C LYS A 170 19.46 -3.65 -1.92
N LEU A 171 18.17 -3.66 -2.26
CA LEU A 171 17.18 -2.68 -1.79
C LEU A 171 17.02 -2.72 -0.26
N LYS A 172 16.89 -3.91 0.34
CA LYS A 172 16.85 -4.07 1.80
C LYS A 172 18.13 -3.54 2.46
N LYS A 173 19.31 -3.85 1.88
CA LYS A 173 20.61 -3.37 2.36
C LYS A 173 20.74 -1.85 2.22
N ALA A 174 20.15 -1.26 1.19
CA ALA A 174 20.06 0.18 0.99
C ALA A 174 19.09 0.87 1.95
N GLY A 175 18.44 0.13 2.87
CA GLY A 175 17.62 0.69 3.93
C GLY A 175 16.12 0.63 3.67
N CYS A 176 15.66 0.10 2.53
CA CYS A 176 14.24 -0.07 2.27
C CYS A 176 13.59 -1.09 3.21
N VAL A 177 12.36 -0.78 3.60
CA VAL A 177 11.40 -1.77 4.11
C VAL A 177 10.35 -2.02 3.05
N PHE A 178 9.79 -3.21 2.98
CA PHE A 178 8.92 -3.64 1.89
C PHE A 178 7.48 -3.77 2.35
N GLN A 179 6.55 -3.28 1.55
CA GLN A 179 5.12 -3.46 1.73
C GLN A 179 4.58 -4.43 0.69
N LEU A 180 4.05 -5.58 1.11
CA LEU A 180 3.37 -6.55 0.26
C LEU A 180 1.99 -6.02 -0.12
N ASN A 181 1.68 -5.96 -1.42
CA ASN A 181 0.31 -5.74 -1.84
C ASN A 181 -0.49 -7.05 -1.68
N LEU A 182 -1.59 -6.99 -0.91
CA LEU A 182 -2.40 -8.16 -0.60
C LEU A 182 -3.05 -8.79 -1.84
N LEU A 183 -3.39 -7.99 -2.86
CA LEU A 183 -3.92 -8.47 -4.13
C LEU A 183 -2.87 -9.26 -4.93
N SER A 184 -1.57 -9.06 -4.69
CA SER A 184 -0.50 -9.88 -5.28
C SER A 184 -0.55 -11.34 -4.83
N LEU A 185 -1.28 -11.67 -3.76
CA LEU A 185 -1.54 -13.06 -3.36
C LEU A 185 -2.67 -13.72 -4.16
N THR A 186 -3.39 -12.95 -4.97
CA THR A 186 -4.45 -13.38 -5.87
C THR A 186 -3.97 -13.41 -7.32
N GLU A 187 -4.86 -13.66 -8.27
CA GLU A 187 -4.55 -13.60 -9.70
C GLU A 187 -4.49 -12.18 -10.30
N GLN A 188 -4.78 -11.13 -9.52
CA GLN A 188 -4.95 -9.74 -10.00
C GLN A 188 -3.82 -9.24 -10.92
N TYR A 189 -2.56 -9.49 -10.55
CA TYR A 189 -1.39 -9.01 -11.30
C TYR A 189 -0.67 -10.12 -12.09
N GLY A 190 -1.33 -11.28 -12.25
CA GLY A 190 -0.79 -12.42 -12.98
C GLY A 190 0.18 -13.30 -12.20
N LYS A 191 0.54 -14.43 -12.80
CA LYS A 191 1.30 -15.52 -12.15
C LYS A 191 2.73 -15.14 -11.77
N GLY A 192 3.38 -14.24 -12.53
CA GLY A 192 4.73 -13.78 -12.26
C GLY A 192 4.81 -13.04 -10.92
N VAL A 193 3.97 -12.01 -10.77
CA VAL A 193 3.83 -11.23 -9.53
C VAL A 193 3.44 -12.13 -8.36
N GLN A 194 2.45 -13.02 -8.55
CA GLN A 194 2.02 -13.93 -7.48
C GLN A 194 3.15 -14.88 -7.03
N LYS A 195 3.94 -15.41 -7.97
CA LYS A 195 5.10 -16.26 -7.66
C LYS A 195 6.17 -15.48 -6.90
N THR A 196 6.47 -14.25 -7.32
CA THR A 196 7.44 -13.38 -6.67
C THR A 196 6.99 -12.99 -5.26
N ALA A 197 5.71 -12.63 -5.08
CA ALA A 197 5.13 -12.34 -3.78
C ALA A 197 5.27 -13.52 -2.81
N GLN A 198 4.96 -14.74 -3.26
CA GLN A 198 5.12 -15.95 -2.44
C GLN A 198 6.58 -16.24 -2.10
N LYS A 199 7.51 -15.99 -3.03
CA LYS A 199 8.95 -16.18 -2.79
C LYS A 199 9.48 -15.18 -1.76
N LEU A 200 9.19 -13.88 -1.94
CA LEU A 200 9.57 -12.83 -1.00
C LEU A 200 8.95 -13.05 0.39
N LEU A 201 7.71 -13.54 0.47
CA LEU A 201 7.09 -13.96 1.73
C LEU A 201 7.85 -15.12 2.38
N SER A 202 8.19 -16.16 1.61
CA SER A 202 8.92 -17.33 2.14
C SER A 202 10.33 -17.00 2.63
N GLU A 203 10.94 -15.95 2.08
CA GLU A 203 12.24 -15.44 2.47
C GLU A 203 12.15 -14.37 3.59
N GLY A 204 10.94 -14.03 4.05
CA GLY A 204 10.74 -13.06 5.13
C GLY A 204 11.12 -11.62 4.76
N MET A 205 11.02 -11.25 3.48
CA MET A 205 11.53 -9.97 2.96
C MET A 205 10.61 -8.78 3.24
N TYR A 206 9.32 -9.04 3.43
CA TYR A 206 8.30 -8.03 3.71
C TYR A 206 8.30 -7.57 5.17
N ASP A 207 7.99 -6.30 5.37
CA ASP A 207 7.84 -5.69 6.69
C ASP A 207 6.38 -5.32 6.98
N PHE A 208 5.62 -4.91 5.96
CA PHE A 208 4.23 -4.49 6.05
C PHE A 208 3.37 -5.09 4.94
N VAL A 209 2.07 -4.91 5.06
CA VAL A 209 1.08 -5.19 4.00
C VAL A 209 0.25 -3.94 3.70
N GLY A 210 -0.39 -3.91 2.55
CA GLY A 210 -1.32 -2.86 2.15
C GLY A 210 -2.27 -3.41 1.10
N THR A 211 -3.47 -2.85 1.01
CA THR A 211 -4.49 -3.36 0.09
C THR A 211 -4.30 -2.89 -1.34
N ASP A 212 -3.72 -1.69 -1.54
CA ASP A 212 -3.57 -1.05 -2.84
C ASP A 212 -4.95 -0.94 -3.57
N THR A 213 -5.99 -0.67 -2.78
CA THR A 213 -7.37 -0.63 -3.26
C THR A 213 -7.62 0.66 -4.02
N HIS A 214 -8.04 0.53 -5.28
CA HIS A 214 -8.45 1.63 -6.15
C HIS A 214 -9.95 1.60 -6.46
N HIS A 215 -10.52 0.39 -6.61
CA HIS A 215 -11.89 0.23 -7.08
C HIS A 215 -12.54 -1.09 -6.60
N HIS A 216 -13.87 -1.23 -6.69
CA HIS A 216 -14.61 -2.39 -6.15
C HIS A 216 -14.17 -3.75 -6.70
N ASN A 217 -13.61 -3.82 -7.91
CA ASN A 217 -13.08 -5.09 -8.43
C ASN A 217 -11.84 -5.58 -7.65
N HIS A 218 -11.02 -4.67 -7.10
CA HIS A 218 -9.95 -5.05 -6.17
C HIS A 218 -10.56 -5.68 -4.92
N LEU A 219 -11.57 -5.05 -4.34
CA LEU A 219 -12.25 -5.57 -3.14
C LEU A 219 -12.89 -6.94 -3.37
N LYS A 220 -13.52 -7.16 -4.54
CA LYS A 220 -14.05 -8.48 -4.92
C LYS A 220 -12.97 -9.55 -4.88
N LEU A 221 -11.79 -9.27 -5.45
CA LEU A 221 -10.67 -10.21 -5.49
C LEU A 221 -9.97 -10.35 -4.14
N LEU A 222 -9.89 -9.29 -3.34
CA LEU A 222 -9.27 -9.30 -2.01
C LEU A 222 -9.86 -10.40 -1.12
N GLN A 223 -11.16 -10.70 -1.24
CA GLN A 223 -11.81 -11.80 -0.51
C GLN A 223 -11.11 -13.16 -0.68
N LYS A 224 -10.42 -13.38 -1.80
CA LYS A 224 -9.68 -14.63 -2.06
C LYS A 224 -8.47 -14.83 -1.14
N ILE A 225 -8.01 -13.80 -0.43
CA ILE A 225 -6.97 -13.96 0.60
C ILE A 225 -7.52 -14.60 1.88
N GLY A 226 -8.85 -14.68 2.04
CA GLY A 226 -9.55 -15.28 3.18
C GLY A 226 -9.36 -16.78 3.29
N THR A 227 -8.15 -17.23 3.58
CA THR A 227 -7.82 -18.64 3.85
C THR A 227 -6.93 -18.76 5.07
N VAL A 228 -7.06 -19.86 5.82
CA VAL A 228 -6.20 -20.13 6.99
C VAL A 228 -4.72 -20.11 6.63
N LYS A 229 -4.37 -20.62 5.43
CA LYS A 229 -3.00 -20.62 4.93
C LYS A 229 -2.48 -19.19 4.77
N THR A 230 -3.22 -18.35 4.04
CA THR A 230 -2.79 -16.97 3.78
C THR A 230 -2.69 -16.19 5.09
N LYS A 231 -3.70 -16.28 5.97
CA LYS A 231 -3.66 -15.63 7.29
C LYS A 231 -2.37 -15.96 8.03
N LYS A 232 -2.01 -17.25 8.13
CA LYS A 232 -0.77 -17.68 8.79
C LYS A 232 0.50 -17.15 8.11
N GLN A 233 0.50 -17.03 6.78
CA GLN A 233 1.67 -16.52 6.04
C GLN A 233 1.92 -15.02 6.29
N ILE A 234 0.86 -14.22 6.48
CA ILE A 234 0.97 -12.76 6.60
C ILE A 234 0.71 -12.23 8.02
N GLU A 235 0.43 -13.11 9.00
CA GLU A 235 0.07 -12.74 10.38
C GLU A 235 1.05 -11.75 11.00
N LYS A 236 2.36 -12.02 10.90
CA LYS A 236 3.39 -11.11 11.41
C LYS A 236 3.35 -9.73 10.73
N LEU A 237 3.06 -9.68 9.43
CA LEU A 237 2.98 -8.42 8.68
C LEU A 237 1.72 -7.62 9.09
N LEU A 238 0.59 -8.31 9.29
CA LEU A 238 -0.64 -7.70 9.80
C LEU A 238 -0.44 -7.11 11.20
N GLU A 239 0.27 -7.83 12.07
CA GLU A 239 0.65 -7.32 13.40
C GLU A 239 1.60 -6.12 13.31
N ASN A 240 2.59 -6.16 12.43
CA ASN A 240 3.50 -5.03 12.20
C ASN A 240 2.75 -3.76 11.77
N ASN A 241 1.68 -3.89 10.98
CA ASN A 241 0.86 -2.75 10.55
C ASN A 241 0.17 -2.02 11.72
N LYS A 242 -0.07 -2.68 12.86
CA LYS A 242 -0.69 -2.02 14.03
C LYS A 242 0.14 -0.85 14.58
N LYS A 243 1.44 -0.82 14.30
CA LYS A 243 2.32 0.29 14.69
C LYS A 243 1.89 1.63 14.08
N PHE A 244 1.12 1.62 12.99
CA PHE A 244 0.63 2.80 12.28
C PHE A 244 -0.67 3.37 12.86
N LYS A 245 -1.26 2.69 13.86
CA LYS A 245 -2.40 3.20 14.61
C LYS A 245 -1.98 4.36 15.52
#